data_AF-A0A3B9C0N5-F1
#
_entry.id   AF-A0A3B9C0N5-F1
#
_cell.length_a   1.000
_cell.length_b   1.000
_cell.length_c   1.000
_cell.angle_alpha   90.00
_cell.angle_beta   90.00
_cell.angle_gamma   90.00
#
_symmetry.space_group_name_H-M   'P 1'
#
loop_
_entity.id
_entity.type
_entity.pdbx_description
1 polymer ?
#
loop_
_entity_poly.entity_id
_entity_poly.type
_entity_poly.pdbx_seq_one_letter_code
_entity_poly.pdbx_strand_id
1 'polypeptide(L)'
;SRDSAIDYMRSHERICLEEATAEIERHMDIPGQALSYKIGQFKIMELRKKYEQQLGKHRRTLGFHEQLLNAGKMPLEVLEKKLKGWADNF
;
A
#
# COMPACT_ATOMS: atom_id res chain seq x y z
N SER A 1 4.86 15.55 20.06
CA SER A 1 6.25 15.19 20.43
C SER A 1 6.41 13.67 20.34
N ARG A 2 7.60 13.12 20.63
CA ARG A 2 7.83 11.66 20.70
C ARG A 2 6.81 10.96 21.61
N ASP A 3 6.65 11.46 22.84
CA ASP A 3 5.75 10.83 23.83
C ASP A 3 4.28 10.91 23.40
N SER A 4 3.84 12.03 22.81
CA SER A 4 2.48 12.12 22.25
C SER A 4 2.22 11.09 21.15
N ALA A 5 3.24 10.75 20.35
CA ALA A 5 3.11 9.74 19.29
C ALA A 5 3.02 8.31 19.86
N ILE A 6 3.76 8.04 20.93
CA ILE A 6 3.69 6.76 21.67
C ILE A 6 2.30 6.59 22.29
N ASP A 7 1.80 7.62 22.98
CA ASP A 7 0.47 7.61 23.58
C ASP A 7 -0.64 7.45 22.53
N TYR A 8 -0.49 8.14 21.40
CA TYR A 8 -1.42 8.00 20.27
C TYR A 8 -1.45 6.56 19.74
N MET A 9 -0.30 5.94 19.49
CA MET A 9 -0.23 4.57 19.00
C MET A 9 -0.89 3.58 19.97
N ARG A 10 -0.59 3.68 21.27
CA ARG A 10 -1.15 2.80 22.30
C ARG A 10 -2.65 2.97 22.53
N SER A 11 -3.21 4.13 22.21
CA SER A 11 -4.66 4.37 22.30
C SER A 11 -5.44 3.84 21.09
N HIS A 12 -4.77 3.56 19.97
CA HIS A 12 -5.39 3.11 18.72
C HIS A 12 -5.02 1.66 18.36
N GLU A 13 -3.99 1.10 18.99
CA GLU A 13 -3.49 -0.25 18.73
C GLU A 13 -3.28 -1.02 20.03
N ARG A 14 -3.45 -2.35 19.97
CA ARG A 14 -3.13 -3.24 21.10
C ARG A 14 -1.64 -3.56 21.07
N ILE A 15 -0.84 -2.68 21.63
CA ILE A 15 0.63 -2.73 21.61
C ILE A 15 1.19 -2.40 23.01
N CYS A 16 2.29 -3.03 23.41
CA CYS A 16 2.93 -2.68 24.69
C CYS A 16 3.73 -1.37 24.57
N LEU A 17 4.17 -0.82 25.71
CA LEU A 17 4.90 0.45 25.72
C LEU A 17 6.26 0.33 25.03
N GLU A 18 6.92 -0.81 25.20
CA GLU A 18 8.24 -1.10 24.65
C GLU A 18 8.19 -1.17 23.11
N GLU A 19 7.20 -1.89 22.57
CA GLU A 19 6.97 -1.99 21.12
C GLU A 19 6.58 -0.64 20.50
N ALA A 20 5.66 0.09 21.13
CA ALA A 20 5.26 1.42 20.65
C ALA A 20 6.44 2.41 20.66
N THR A 21 7.29 2.34 21.67
CA THR A 21 8.50 3.16 21.76
C THR A 21 9.45 2.84 20.61
N ALA A 22 9.74 1.55 20.39
CA ALA A 22 10.64 1.11 19.32
C ALA A 22 10.12 1.53 17.94
N GLU A 23 8.80 1.40 17.68
CA GLU A 23 8.23 1.84 16.41
C GLU A 23 8.31 3.35 16.21
N ILE A 24 7.94 4.16 17.21
CA ILE A 24 8.01 5.62 17.10
C ILE A 24 9.46 6.09 16.88
N GLU A 25 10.43 5.51 17.56
CA GLU A 25 11.84 5.83 17.36
C GLU A 25 12.32 5.43 15.95
N ARG A 26 11.89 4.28 15.45
CA ARG A 26 12.16 3.86 14.06
C ARG A 26 11.54 4.83 13.04
N HIS A 27 10.36 5.38 13.33
CA HIS A 27 9.72 6.39 12.46
C HIS A 27 10.50 7.70 12.43
N MET A 28 11.18 8.04 13.53
CA MET A 28 12.05 9.22 13.61
C MET A 28 13.36 9.00 12.84
N ASP A 29 13.96 7.81 12.94
CA ASP A 29 15.20 7.44 12.24
C ASP A 29 15.01 7.28 10.71
N ILE A 30 13.88 6.69 10.30
CA ILE A 30 13.57 6.42 8.89
C ILE A 30 12.28 7.16 8.48
N PRO A 31 12.35 8.50 8.33
CA PRO A 31 11.17 9.31 8.07
C PRO A 31 10.45 8.87 6.78
N GLY A 32 9.13 8.73 6.87
CA GLY A 32 8.26 8.38 5.75
C GLY A 32 8.14 6.88 5.45
N GLN A 33 9.01 6.02 5.98
CA GLN A 33 8.94 4.58 5.71
C GLN A 33 7.60 3.98 6.17
N ALA A 34 7.09 4.39 7.35
CA ALA A 34 5.83 3.89 7.89
C ALA A 34 4.61 4.24 7.01
N LEU A 35 4.69 5.28 6.19
CA LEU A 35 3.62 5.65 5.27
C LEU A 35 3.48 4.65 4.11
N SER A 36 4.56 3.95 3.75
CA SER A 36 4.60 3.06 2.59
C SER A 36 3.54 1.95 2.64
N TYR A 37 3.24 1.43 3.84
CA TYR A 37 2.27 0.35 4.04
C TYR A 37 0.87 0.74 3.53
N LYS A 38 0.35 1.88 4.01
CA LYS A 38 -1.01 2.32 3.65
C LYS A 38 -1.07 3.02 2.30
N ILE A 39 -0.06 3.81 1.93
CA ILE A 39 0.00 4.44 0.61
C ILE A 39 0.03 3.37 -0.50
N GLY A 40 0.88 2.35 -0.35
CA GLY A 40 0.94 1.23 -1.29
C GLY A 40 -0.37 0.46 -1.36
N GLN A 41 -0.95 0.11 -0.20
CA GLN A 41 -2.25 -0.55 -0.13
C GLN A 41 -3.34 0.24 -0.85
N PHE A 42 -3.48 1.54 -0.53
CA PHE A 42 -4.52 2.39 -1.11
C PHE A 42 -4.38 2.50 -2.62
N LYS A 43 -3.17 2.68 -3.15
CA LYS A 43 -2.96 2.77 -4.59
C LYS A 43 -3.29 1.46 -5.30
N ILE A 44 -2.90 0.32 -4.74
CA ILE A 44 -3.23 -1.01 -5.32
C ILE A 44 -4.75 -1.22 -5.32
N MET A 45 -5.45 -0.88 -4.23
CA MET A 45 -6.91 -0.98 -4.15
C MET A 45 -7.62 -0.05 -5.14
N GLU A 46 -7.12 1.18 -5.31
CA GLU A 46 -7.62 2.15 -6.29
C GLU A 46 -7.51 1.60 -7.72
N LEU A 47 -6.33 1.12 -8.11
CA LEU A 47 -6.08 0.57 -9.44
C LEU A 47 -6.92 -0.68 -9.70
N ARG A 48 -7.03 -1.57 -8.69
CA ARG A 48 -7.90 -2.74 -8.77
C ARG A 48 -9.33 -2.32 -9.07
N LYS A 49 -9.90 -1.39 -8.28
CA LYS A 49 -11.27 -0.90 -8.47
C LYS A 49 -11.46 -0.28 -9.85
N LYS A 50 -10.50 0.52 -10.33
CA LYS A 50 -10.52 1.16 -11.64
C LYS A 50 -10.62 0.14 -12.77
N TYR A 51 -9.70 -0.82 -12.84
CA TYR A 51 -9.71 -1.84 -13.90
C TYR A 51 -10.83 -2.86 -13.70
N GLU A 52 -11.24 -3.07 -12.45
CA GLU A 52 -12.45 -3.82 -12.14
C GLU A 52 -13.74 -3.12 -12.61
N GLN A 53 -13.74 -1.82 -12.91
CA GLN A 53 -14.86 -1.14 -13.53
C GLN A 53 -14.76 -1.15 -15.05
N GLN A 54 -13.55 -1.01 -15.58
CA GLN A 54 -13.28 -0.98 -17.03
C GLN A 54 -13.50 -2.33 -17.74
N LEU A 55 -13.11 -3.48 -17.18
CA LEU A 55 -12.85 -4.72 -17.96
C LEU A 55 -13.90 -5.88 -17.95
N GLY A 56 -15.10 -5.76 -17.38
CA GLY A 56 -16.13 -6.84 -17.32
C GLY A 56 -15.93 -8.00 -16.29
N LYS A 57 -16.95 -8.35 -15.46
CA LYS A 57 -16.83 -8.99 -14.09
C LYS A 57 -15.98 -10.27 -13.99
N HIS A 58 -15.92 -11.08 -15.04
CA HIS A 58 -15.38 -12.44 -14.95
C HIS A 58 -13.90 -12.60 -15.32
N ARG A 59 -13.26 -11.59 -15.93
CA ARG A 59 -11.83 -11.65 -16.30
C ARG A 59 -10.92 -10.67 -15.52
N ARG A 60 -11.49 -9.83 -14.65
CA ARG A 60 -10.77 -8.65 -14.07
C ARG A 60 -9.83 -8.97 -12.91
N THR A 61 -10.26 -9.76 -11.93
CA THR A 61 -9.51 -9.91 -10.67
C THR A 61 -8.29 -10.83 -10.84
N LEU A 62 -8.45 -11.95 -11.56
CA LEU A 62 -7.33 -12.86 -11.83
C LEU A 62 -6.26 -12.17 -12.69
N GLY A 63 -6.67 -11.56 -13.82
CA GLY A 63 -5.75 -10.83 -14.70
C GLY A 63 -5.07 -9.66 -14.00
N PHE A 64 -5.77 -8.90 -13.15
CA PHE A 64 -5.15 -7.84 -12.35
C PHE A 64 -4.08 -8.40 -11.40
N HIS A 65 -4.35 -9.48 -10.68
CA HIS A 65 -3.38 -10.09 -9.78
C HIS A 65 -2.18 -10.67 -10.54
N GLU A 66 -2.39 -11.28 -11.71
CA GLU A 66 -1.30 -11.75 -12.57
C GLU A 66 -0.39 -10.59 -12.99
N GLN A 67 -0.96 -9.48 -13.45
CA GLN A 67 -0.16 -8.31 -13.83
C GLN A 67 0.58 -7.69 -12.65
N LEU A 68 -0.07 -7.60 -11.48
CA LEU A 68 0.51 -7.04 -10.28
C LEU A 68 1.69 -7.88 -9.78
N LEU A 69 1.53 -9.20 -9.69
CA LEU A 69 2.54 -10.11 -9.13
C LEU A 69 3.69 -10.37 -10.10
N ASN A 70 3.42 -10.52 -11.40
CA ASN A 70 4.46 -10.73 -12.42
C ASN A 70 5.29 -9.46 -12.70
N ALA A 71 4.84 -8.29 -12.23
CA ALA A 71 5.59 -7.06 -12.32
C ALA A 71 6.86 -7.08 -11.44
N GLY A 72 6.85 -7.83 -10.34
CA GLY A 72 7.90 -7.74 -9.32
C GLY A 72 7.85 -6.43 -8.53
N LYS A 73 8.90 -6.15 -7.75
CA LYS A 73 8.99 -4.94 -6.92
C LYS A 73 9.35 -3.74 -7.80
N MET A 74 8.48 -2.73 -7.84
CA MET A 74 8.71 -1.49 -8.60
C MET A 74 8.01 -0.29 -7.96
N PRO A 75 8.41 0.95 -8.32
CA PRO A 75 7.70 2.15 -7.90
C PRO A 75 6.23 2.12 -8.33
N LEU A 76 5.34 2.69 -7.52
CA LEU A 76 3.89 2.71 -7.79
C LEU A 76 3.55 3.38 -9.13
N GLU A 77 4.29 4.40 -9.54
CA GLU A 77 4.11 5.07 -10.82
C GLU A 77 4.42 4.15 -12.02
N VAL A 78 5.43 3.28 -11.89
CA VAL A 78 5.79 2.31 -12.93
C VAL A 78 4.73 1.22 -13.00
N LEU A 79 4.27 0.74 -11.84
CA LEU A 79 3.17 -0.22 -11.75
C LEU A 79 1.89 0.33 -12.41
N GLU A 80 1.55 1.59 -12.14
CA GLU A 80 0.37 2.23 -12.74
C GLU A 80 0.47 2.32 -14.26
N LYS A 81 1.63 2.70 -14.80
CA LYS A 81 1.86 2.71 -16.26
C LYS A 81 1.74 1.31 -16.88
N LYS A 82 2.32 0.29 -16.23
CA LYS A 82 2.23 -1.11 -16.67
C LYS A 82 0.79 -1.60 -16.71
N LEU A 83 0.03 -1.37 -15.64
CA LEU A 83 -1.38 -1.78 -15.56
C LEU A 83 -2.26 -1.01 -16.54
N LYS A 84 -1.96 0.26 -16.80
CA LYS A 84 -2.63 1.02 -17.86
C LYS A 84 -2.40 0.38 -19.23
N GLY A 85 -1.14 0.09 -19.59
CA GLY A 85 -0.83 -0.56 -20.86
C GLY A 85 -1.48 -1.94 -21.01
N TRP A 86 -1.56 -2.72 -19.92
CA TRP A 86 -2.31 -3.97 -19.91
C TRP A 86 -3.80 -3.75 -20.19
N ALA A 87 -4.44 -2.81 -19.49
CA ALA A 87 -5.88 -2.57 -19.62
C ALA A 87 -6.27 -1.92 -20.96
N ASP A 88 -5.38 -1.15 -21.59
CA ASP A 88 -5.61 -0.55 -22.92
C ASP A 88 -5.54 -1.60 -24.05
N ASN A 89 -4.87 -2.74 -23.82
CA ASN A 89 -4.72 -3.84 -24.77
C ASN A 89 -5.83 -4.91 -24.67
N PHE A 90 -6.86 -4.65 -23.84
CA PHE A 90 -8.10 -5.42 -23.77
C PHE A 90 -9.19 -4.76 -24.61
#